data_AF-A0A534J6T0-F1
#
_entry.id   AF-A0A534J6T0-F1
#
_cell.length_a   1.000
_cell.length_b   1.000
_cell.length_c   1.000
_cell.angle_alpha   90.00
_cell.angle_beta   90.00
_cell.angle_gamma   90.00
#
_symmetry.space_group_name_H-M   'P 1'
#
loop_
_entity.id
_entity.type
_entity.pdbx_description
1 polymer ?
#
loop_
_entity_poly.entity_id
_entity_poly.type
_entity_poly.pdbx_seq_one_letter_code
_entity_poly.pdbx_strand_id
1 'polypeptide(L)' 'MRTGSTISASSVVDPAEWIERNAREHPHRLFLRTPTGRGLSYQTLSNGSARLACALTRRGVTTGDRVAARVEKSV' A
#
# COMPACT_ATOMS: atom_id res chain seq x y z
N MET A 1 14.77 28.95 -20.32
CA MET A 1 15.53 27.83 -19.72
C MET A 1 14.91 27.54 -18.35
N ARG A 2 14.09 26.50 -18.21
CA ARG A 2 13.43 26.15 -16.93
C ARG A 2 14.24 25.03 -16.28
N THR A 3 14.79 25.29 -15.10
CA THR A 3 15.45 24.28 -14.26
C THR A 3 14.39 23.36 -13.67
N GLY A 4 14.41 22.08 -14.08
CA GLY A 4 13.60 21.05 -13.46
C GLY A 4 14.25 20.63 -12.15
N SER A 5 13.62 20.94 -11.02
CA SER A 5 13.98 20.35 -9.73
C SER A 5 13.72 18.84 -9.78
N THR A 6 14.80 18.06 -9.80
CA THR A 6 14.77 16.62 -9.57
C THR A 6 14.38 16.38 -8.10
N ILE A 7 13.23 15.75 -7.88
CA ILE A 7 12.83 15.30 -6.55
C ILE A 7 13.76 14.15 -6.15
N SER A 8 14.70 14.42 -5.25
CA SER A 8 15.63 13.43 -4.69
C SER A 8 14.86 12.45 -3.79
N ALA A 9 14.79 11.18 -4.19
CA ALA A 9 14.07 10.11 -3.50
C ALA A 9 14.82 9.56 -2.26
N SER A 10 15.18 10.42 -1.32
CA SER A 10 15.76 10.05 -0.02
C SER A 10 14.93 10.70 1.08
N SER A 11 13.97 10.06 1.75
CA SER A 11 13.96 8.73 2.35
C SER A 11 12.57 8.10 2.23
N VAL A 12 12.39 7.12 1.33
CA VAL A 12 11.14 6.37 1.27
C VAL A 12 11.31 5.19 2.22
N VAL A 13 10.71 5.29 3.41
CA VAL A 13 10.48 4.12 4.26
C VAL A 13 9.81 3.05 3.39
N ASP A 14 10.31 1.81 3.41
CA ASP A 14 9.67 0.71 2.69
C ASP A 14 8.18 0.68 3.08
N PRO A 15 7.25 0.91 2.13
CA PRO A 15 5.83 0.95 2.45
C PRO A 15 5.35 -0.34 3.12
N ALA A 16 5.92 -1.49 2.78
CA ALA A 16 5.58 -2.76 3.42
C ALA A 16 5.96 -2.74 4.91
N GLU A 17 7.20 -2.34 5.21
CA GLU A 17 7.71 -2.23 6.58
C GLU A 17 6.89 -1.22 7.40
N TRP A 18 6.53 -0.08 6.80
CA TRP A 18 5.67 0.92 7.45
C TRP A 18 4.27 0.37 7.77
N ILE A 19 3.64 -0.35 6.83
CA ILE A 19 2.33 -0.97 7.04
C ILE A 19 2.41 -2.01 8.16
N GLU A 20 3.42 -2.88 8.13
CA GLU A 20 3.61 -3.94 9.12
C GLU A 20 3.84 -3.38 10.53
N ARG A 21 4.65 -2.32 10.65
CA ARG A 21 4.87 -1.63 11.92
C ARG A 21 3.57 -1.06 12.48
N ASN A 22 2.81 -0.30 11.68
CA ASN A 22 1.55 0.28 12.14
C ASN A 22 0.48 -0.77 12.43
N ALA A 23 0.43 -1.87 11.69
CA ALA A 23 -0.49 -2.97 11.98
C ALA A 23 -0.17 -3.69 13.29
N ARG A 24 1.10 -3.75 13.68
CA ARG A 24 1.55 -4.34 14.95
C ARG A 24 1.29 -3.41 16.13
N GLU A 25 1.67 -2.14 16.00
CA GLU A 25 1.60 -1.15 17.08
C GLU A 25 0.18 -0.59 17.28
N HIS A 26 -0.59 -0.50 16.19
CA HIS A 26 -1.88 0.17 16.16
C HIS A 26 -2.93 -0.61 15.31
N PRO A 27 -3.19 -1.90 15.60
CA PRO A 27 -4.00 -2.76 14.73
C PRO A 27 -5.41 -2.21 14.45
N HIS A 28 -6.05 -1.62 15.47
CA HIS A 28 -7.42 -1.11 15.39
C HIS A 28 -7.50 0.37 15.03
N ARG A 29 -6.37 1.07 14.90
CA ARG A 29 -6.38 2.49 14.50
C ARG A 29 -6.89 2.59 13.06
N LEU A 30 -7.80 3.52 12.85
CA LEU A 30 -8.36 3.80 11.55
C LEU A 30 -7.26 4.30 10.59
N PHE A 31 -7.10 3.61 9.47
CA PHE A 31 -6.19 3.99 8.39
C PHE A 31 -6.93 4.85 7.36
N LEU A 32 -8.11 4.41 6.92
CA LEU A 32 -8.90 5.09 5.89
C LEU A 32 -10.40 4.93 6.15
N ARG A 33 -11.18 5.96 5.78
CA ARG A 33 -12.65 5.85 5.66
C ARG A 33 -13.01 5.82 4.19
N THR A 34 -13.75 4.80 3.80
CA THR A 34 -14.37 4.76 2.48
C THR A 34 -15.51 5.77 2.42
N PRO A 35 -15.89 6.25 1.24
CA PRO A 35 -16.98 7.25 1.16
C PRO A 35 -18.39 6.72 1.40
N THR A 36 -18.55 5.39 1.44
CA THR A 36 -19.74 4.73 2.02
C THR A 36 -19.72 4.71 3.56
N GLY A 37 -18.74 5.36 4.19
CA GLY A 37 -18.60 5.50 5.65
C GLY A 37 -17.89 4.33 6.33
N ARG A 38 -17.59 3.23 5.62
CA ARG A 38 -16.87 2.09 6.19
C ARG A 38 -15.43 2.46 6.54
N GLY A 39 -15.03 2.17 7.78
CA GLY A 39 -13.66 2.32 8.25
C GLY A 39 -12.79 1.10 7.93
N LEU A 40 -11.55 1.35 7.53
CA LEU A 40 -10.51 0.35 7.34
C LEU A 40 -9.40 0.61 8.36
N SER A 41 -9.08 -0.39 9.17
CA SER A 41 -7.98 -0.31 10.15
C SER A 41 -6.64 -0.68 9.52
N TYR A 42 -5.53 -0.38 10.20
CA TYR A 42 -4.21 -0.86 9.78
C TYR A 42 -4.12 -2.39 9.71
N GLN A 43 -4.79 -3.12 10.60
CA GLN A 43 -4.88 -4.57 10.52
C GLN A 43 -5.63 -5.02 9.25
N THR A 44 -6.72 -4.31 8.88
CA THR A 44 -7.45 -4.59 7.64
C THR A 44 -6.58 -4.35 6.41
N LEU A 45 -5.78 -3.27 6.41
CA LEU A 45 -4.83 -2.97 5.35
C LEU A 45 -3.79 -4.10 5.22
N SER A 46 -3.11 -4.46 6.30
CA SER A 46 -2.08 -5.52 6.31
C SER A 46 -2.64 -6.86 5.82
N ASN A 47 -3.80 -7.28 6.33
CA ASN A 47 -4.45 -8.52 5.90
C ASN A 47 -4.86 -8.49 4.42
N GLY A 48 -5.35 -7.34 3.93
CA GLY A 48 -5.72 -7.15 2.53
C GLY A 48 -4.50 -7.25 1.61
N SER A 49 -3.41 -6.57 1.96
CA SER A 49 -2.15 -6.60 1.24
C SER A 49 -1.55 -8.01 1.19
N ALA A 50 -1.55 -8.74 2.31
CA ALA A 50 -1.05 -10.12 2.36
C ALA A 50 -1.84 -11.05 1.43
N ARG A 51 -3.17 -10.90 1.36
CA ARG A 51 -4.01 -11.69 0.43
C ARG A 51 -3.66 -11.42 -1.03
N LEU A 52 -3.43 -10.15 -1.39
CA LEU A 52 -3.02 -9.78 -2.74
C LEU A 52 -1.63 -10.31 -3.07
N ALA A 53 -0.67 -10.16 -2.15
CA ALA A 53 0.69 -10.69 -2.29
C ALA A 53 0.68 -12.20 -2.55
N CYS A 54 -0.01 -12.99 -1.72
CA CYS A 54 -0.14 -14.43 -1.94
C CYS A 54 -0.79 -14.77 -3.31
N ALA A 55 -1.77 -13.98 -3.75
CA ALA A 55 -2.42 -14.19 -5.04
C ALA A 55 -1.53 -13.83 -6.24
N LEU A 56 -0.62 -12.86 -6.09
CA LEU A 56 0.38 -12.51 -7.10
C LEU A 56 1.50 -13.55 -7.14
N THR A 57 2.01 -13.99 -5.98
CA THR A 57 3.01 -15.05 -5.90
C THR A 57 2.53 -16.34 -6.56
N ARG A 58 1.26 -16.74 -6.33
CA ARG A 58 0.67 -17.90 -7.01
C ARG A 58 0.55 -17.77 -8.53
N ARG A 59 0.62 -16.54 -9.07
CA ARG A 59 0.65 -16.25 -10.51
C ARG A 59 2.07 -16.11 -11.06
N GLY A 60 3.09 -16.38 -10.24
CA GLY A 60 4.48 -16.31 -10.65
C GLY A 60 5.07 -14.91 -10.64
N VAL A 61 4.41 -13.93 -10.01
CA VAL A 61 4.99 -12.59 -9.85
C VAL A 61 6.14 -12.63 -8.85
N THR A 62 7.26 -12.05 -9.24
CA THR A 62 8.52 -11.99 -8.50
C THR A 62 9.02 -10.56 -8.36
N THR A 63 10.09 -10.37 -7.57
CA THR A 63 10.74 -9.06 -7.42
C THR A 63 11.26 -8.56 -8.77
N GLY A 64 10.90 -7.31 -9.11
CA GLY A 64 11.27 -6.68 -10.38
C GLY A 64 10.19 -6.77 -11.45
N ASP A 65 9.19 -7.63 -11.26
CA ASP A 65 8.06 -7.73 -12.18
C ASP A 65 7.14 -6.51 -12.10
N ARG A 66 6.60 -6.13 -13.25
CA ARG A 66 5.64 -5.03 -13.37
C ARG A 66 4.22 -5.57 -13.28
N VAL A 67 3.43 -5.03 -12.35
CA VAL A 67 2.03 -5.39 -12.16
C VAL A 67 1.15 -4.19 -12.52
N ALA A 68 0.22 -4.39 -13.46
CA ALA A 68 -0.79 -3.39 -13.79
C ALA A 68 -2.01 -3.54 -12.85
N ALA A 69 -2.38 -2.46 -12.17
CA ALA A 69 -3.59 -2.39 -11.36
C ALA A 69 -4.59 -1.44 -12.00
N ARG A 70 -5.69 -1.97 -12.55
CA ARG A 70 -6.84 -1.14 -12.91
C ARG A 70 -7.69 -0.94 -11.67
N VAL A 71 -7.71 0.28 -11.16
CA VAL A 71 -8.57 0.69 -10.06
C VAL A 71 -9.50 1.77 -10.55
N GLU A 72 -10.77 1.67 -10.18
CA GLU A 72 -11.66 2.83 -10.25
C GLU A 72 -11.20 3.82 -9.17
N LYS A 73 -11.23 5.11 -9.49
CA LYS A 73 -10.97 6.12 -8.46
C LYS A 73 -12.06 5.96 -7.42
N SER A 74 -11.68 5.66 -6.18
CA SER A 74 -12.64 5.63 -5.08
C SER A 74 -13.20 7.04 -4.94
N VAL A 75 -14.48 7.23 -5.31
CA VAL A 75 -15.28 8.39 -4.89
C VAL A 75 -15.25 8.48 -3.39
#